data_AF-A0A1S8TAK1-F1
#
_entry.id   AF-A0A1S8TAK1-F1
#
_cell.length_a   1.000
_cell.length_b   1.000
_cell.length_c   1.000
_cell.angle_alpha   90.00
_cell.angle_beta   90.00
_cell.angle_gamma   90.00
#
_symmetry.space_group_name_H-M   'P 1'
#
loop_
_entity.id
_entity.type
_entity.pdbx_description
1 polymer ?
#
loop_
_entity_poly.entity_id
_entity_poly.type
_entity_poly.pdbx_seq_one_letter_code
_entity_poly.pdbx_strand_id
1 'polypeptide(L)'
;MVSKIRVTAKTKICLKNTIVFSALISTFAQIYIYPFNSRFVLGIGVIVIGLVFSTVENIYPLGVGVIAGILTAFMRSIGSSIYSYNYSAEVIMQFIPAAIFYISYGILDTLFPLYKKNKSIPCLYLSLVCFDVIGNFMEIIIRNMISLETIKIIIITALIRAAVQCLAFLIYNYQKLYIKNAEHQKRYAELNLMVSRIYAETFYLQKSTNDLNNVMKEAYNLYEITKGTSEFSTKALKVAQNAHEIRKNNDRVLRGINQLVENVEKTEFMSISEIFSIISDNTKRQIESINKSIYIEFKLEKDHHTKRYYDIFAILNNLIINAIEACKDNNVIKVTGEILEKDLLLMVSDDGAGIEKEVLPYIFNVGFSTKFNKDTGAMSTGIGLCHVKNLIEDLEGTIEVKSDIMRGTKFIVRIPTCNL
;
A
#
# COMPACT_ATOMS: atom_id res chain seq x y z
N MET A 1 29.34 -23.13 34.59
CA MET A 1 28.52 -23.86 33.59
C MET A 1 27.07 -23.66 34.01
N VAL A 2 26.20 -22.89 33.35
CA VAL A 2 25.75 -23.01 31.96
C VAL A 2 25.19 -21.65 31.52
N SER A 3 26.00 -20.86 30.82
CA SER A 3 25.56 -19.68 30.06
C SER A 3 25.07 -20.14 28.68
N LYS A 4 23.90 -20.78 28.61
CA LYS A 4 23.27 -21.15 27.33
C LYS A 4 22.64 -19.90 26.69
N ILE A 5 23.48 -19.21 25.93
CA ILE A 5 23.22 -18.48 24.68
C ILE A 5 21.73 -18.34 24.32
N ARG A 6 21.10 -17.23 24.73
CA ARG A 6 19.90 -16.71 24.05
C ARG A 6 20.32 -16.17 22.69
N VAL A 7 20.29 -17.03 21.67
CA VAL A 7 20.37 -16.59 20.27
C VAL A 7 19.13 -15.73 20.02
N THR A 8 19.30 -14.40 19.92
CA THR A 8 18.18 -13.50 19.61
C THR A 8 17.62 -13.84 18.22
N ALA A 9 16.33 -13.58 17.98
CA ALA A 9 15.70 -13.83 16.67
C ALA A 9 16.49 -13.22 15.51
N LYS A 10 17.13 -12.06 15.75
CA LYS A 10 18.04 -11.39 14.81
C LYS A 10 19.28 -12.22 14.48
N THR A 11 19.92 -12.84 15.48
CA THR A 11 21.08 -13.73 15.26
C THR A 11 20.68 -14.96 14.44
N LYS A 12 19.49 -15.52 14.67
CA LYS A 12 18.96 -16.66 13.91
C LYS A 12 18.70 -16.30 12.44
N ILE A 13 18.11 -15.13 12.18
CA ILE A 13 17.89 -14.61 10.82
C ILE A 13 19.24 -14.36 10.13
N CYS A 14 20.18 -13.73 10.82
CA CYS A 14 21.50 -13.42 10.28
C CYS A 14 22.28 -14.68 9.87
N LEU A 15 22.26 -15.71 10.72
CA LEU A 15 22.90 -17.00 10.43
C LEU A 15 22.23 -17.71 9.24
N LYS A 16 20.88 -17.74 9.22
CA LYS A 16 20.11 -18.32 8.10
C LYS A 16 20.47 -17.64 6.77
N ASN A 17 20.42 -16.31 6.74
CA ASN A 17 20.74 -15.55 5.54
C ASN A 17 22.18 -15.77 5.10
N THR A 18 23.13 -15.78 6.04
CA THR A 18 24.54 -16.05 5.75
C THR A 18 24.71 -17.38 5.03
N ILE A 19 24.06 -18.45 5.49
CA ILE A 19 24.13 -19.77 4.85
C ILE A 19 23.47 -19.75 3.46
N VAL A 20 22.24 -19.22 3.36
CA VAL A 20 21.47 -19.19 2.11
C VAL A 20 22.21 -18.41 1.01
N PHE A 21 22.70 -17.21 1.33
CA PHE A 21 23.42 -16.40 0.35
C PHE A 21 24.78 -17.00 -0.01
N SER A 22 25.45 -17.68 0.92
CA SER A 22 26.70 -18.39 0.60
C SER A 22 26.48 -19.52 -0.40
N ALA A 23 25.40 -20.29 -0.25
CA ALA A 23 25.02 -21.34 -1.19
C ALA A 23 24.59 -20.77 -2.56
N LEU A 24 23.89 -19.64 -2.57
CA LEU A 24 23.53 -18.93 -3.79
C LEU A 24 24.79 -18.49 -4.55
N ILE A 25 25.71 -17.81 -3.87
CA ILE A 25 26.97 -17.32 -4.44
C ILE A 25 27.78 -18.49 -5.02
N SER A 26 27.95 -19.58 -4.27
CA SER A 26 28.75 -20.73 -4.72
C SER A 26 28.15 -21.47 -5.91
N THR A 27 26.82 -21.47 -6.04
CA THR A 27 26.10 -22.02 -7.21
C THR A 27 26.36 -21.16 -8.45
N PHE A 28 26.17 -19.84 -8.35
CA PHE A 28 26.44 -18.92 -9.46
C PHE A 28 27.93 -18.83 -9.81
N ALA A 29 28.83 -19.15 -8.86
CA ALA A 29 30.27 -19.21 -9.10
C ALA A 29 30.69 -20.36 -10.04
N GLN A 30 29.80 -21.33 -10.30
CA GLN A 30 30.03 -22.41 -11.27
C GLN A 30 29.80 -21.97 -12.72
N ILE A 31 29.09 -20.86 -12.93
CA ILE A 31 28.95 -20.25 -14.25
C ILE A 31 30.13 -19.31 -14.43
N TYR A 32 31.12 -19.73 -15.22
CA TYR A 32 32.32 -18.94 -15.47
C TYR A 32 32.79 -18.98 -16.92
N ILE A 33 33.51 -17.93 -17.32
CA ILE A 33 34.12 -17.80 -18.64
C ILE A 33 35.62 -17.51 -18.52
N TYR A 34 36.39 -17.87 -19.53
CA TYR A 34 37.80 -17.51 -19.67
C TYR A 34 37.92 -16.37 -20.68
N PRO A 35 38.02 -15.11 -20.23
CA PRO A 35 38.12 -13.98 -21.15
C PRO A 35 39.48 -14.02 -21.87
N PHE A 36 39.48 -13.65 -23.16
CA PHE A 36 40.69 -13.40 -23.96
C PHE A 36 41.73 -14.55 -23.97
N ASN A 37 41.27 -15.81 -23.95
CA ASN A 37 42.13 -17.00 -23.86
C ASN A 37 43.11 -16.99 -22.67
N SER A 38 42.80 -16.23 -21.62
CA SER A 38 43.60 -16.19 -20.40
C SER A 38 43.28 -17.38 -19.50
N ARG A 39 44.21 -17.73 -18.61
CA ARG A 39 43.98 -18.73 -17.55
C ARG A 39 43.11 -18.19 -16.39
N PHE A 40 42.60 -16.96 -16.51
CA PHE A 40 41.84 -16.30 -15.47
C PHE A 40 40.35 -16.65 -15.59
N VAL A 41 39.72 -16.98 -14.46
CA VAL A 41 38.32 -17.43 -14.41
C VAL A 41 37.42 -16.26 -14.01
N LEU A 42 36.52 -15.84 -14.90
CA LEU A 42 35.45 -14.88 -14.59
C LEU A 42 34.17 -15.61 -14.20
N GLY A 43 33.90 -15.71 -12.90
CA GLY A 43 32.65 -16.31 -12.39
C GLY A 43 31.53 -15.29 -12.15
N ILE A 44 30.29 -15.66 -12.47
CA ILE A 44 29.08 -14.87 -12.15
C ILE A 44 28.90 -14.70 -10.63
N GLY A 45 29.42 -15.63 -9.83
CA GLY A 45 29.40 -15.55 -8.36
C GLY A 45 29.97 -14.24 -7.79
N VAL A 46 30.91 -13.59 -8.49
CA VAL A 46 31.45 -12.28 -8.08
C VAL A 46 30.41 -11.16 -8.19
N ILE A 47 29.57 -11.21 -9.23
CA ILE A 47 28.46 -10.26 -9.40
C ILE A 47 27.46 -10.46 -8.24
N VAL A 48 27.13 -11.72 -7.95
CA VAL A 48 26.16 -12.09 -6.90
C VAL A 48 26.62 -11.66 -5.52
N ILE A 49 27.89 -11.88 -5.13
CA ILE A 49 28.37 -11.47 -3.80
C ILE A 49 28.33 -9.96 -3.61
N GLY A 50 28.68 -9.16 -4.63
CA GLY A 50 28.57 -7.70 -4.56
C GLY A 50 27.12 -7.21 -4.49
N LEU A 51 26.18 -7.88 -5.16
CA LEU A 51 24.76 -7.58 -5.03
C LEU A 51 24.21 -7.93 -3.65
N VAL A 52 24.57 -9.10 -3.09
CA VAL A 52 24.14 -9.49 -1.74
C VAL A 52 24.62 -8.48 -0.70
N PHE A 53 25.89 -8.08 -0.75
CA PHE A 53 26.47 -7.14 0.22
C PHE A 53 25.96 -5.71 0.08
N SER A 54 25.54 -5.30 -1.13
CA SER A 54 24.93 -3.98 -1.34
C SER A 54 23.44 -3.93 -0.98
N THR A 55 22.72 -5.06 -0.96
CA THR A 55 21.25 -5.08 -0.79
C THR A 55 20.74 -5.66 0.53
N VAL A 56 21.52 -6.51 1.21
CA VAL A 56 21.07 -7.28 2.39
C VAL A 56 21.69 -6.76 3.69
N GLU A 57 20.85 -6.44 4.68
CA GLU A 57 21.29 -5.93 6.00
C GLU A 57 21.71 -6.99 7.01
N ASN A 58 21.00 -8.11 7.04
CA ASN A 58 21.06 -9.09 8.12
C ASN A 58 21.89 -10.30 7.67
N ILE A 59 23.17 -10.07 7.43
CA ILE A 59 24.18 -11.09 7.10
C ILE A 59 25.46 -10.86 7.91
N TYR A 60 26.25 -11.91 8.09
CA TYR A 60 27.63 -11.80 8.56
C TYR A 60 28.55 -11.83 7.34
N PRO A 61 29.08 -10.69 6.84
CA PRO A 61 29.79 -10.65 5.56
C PRO A 61 31.03 -11.56 5.53
N LEU A 62 31.81 -11.57 6.61
CA LEU A 62 32.92 -12.52 6.77
C LEU A 62 32.45 -13.98 6.71
N GLY A 63 31.32 -14.30 7.36
CA GLY A 63 30.73 -15.63 7.30
C GLY A 63 30.31 -16.02 5.89
N VAL A 64 29.72 -15.08 5.13
CA VAL A 64 29.37 -15.30 3.73
C VAL A 64 30.62 -15.56 2.89
N GLY A 65 31.66 -14.73 3.04
CA GLY A 65 32.92 -14.88 2.30
C GLY A 65 33.61 -16.22 2.53
N VAL A 66 33.68 -16.67 3.79
CA VAL A 66 34.30 -17.95 4.17
C VAL A 66 33.49 -19.14 3.64
N ILE A 67 32.19 -19.18 3.90
CA ILE A 67 31.35 -20.31 3.49
C ILE A 67 31.24 -20.38 1.97
N ALA A 68 31.02 -19.25 1.29
CA ALA A 68 30.96 -19.19 -0.16
C ALA A 68 32.31 -19.59 -0.80
N GLY A 69 33.43 -19.16 -0.23
CA GLY A 69 34.77 -19.53 -0.71
C GLY A 69 35.03 -21.04 -0.64
N ILE A 70 34.78 -21.65 0.54
CA ILE A 70 34.93 -23.10 0.75
C ILE A 70 34.00 -23.89 -0.18
N LEU A 71 32.72 -23.54 -0.23
CA LEU A 71 31.74 -24.22 -1.09
C LEU A 71 32.09 -24.09 -2.57
N THR A 72 32.57 -22.92 -3.01
CA THR A 72 32.96 -22.71 -4.40
C THR A 72 34.16 -23.57 -4.79
N ALA A 73 35.19 -23.62 -3.94
CA ALA A 73 36.36 -24.46 -4.19
C ALA A 73 35.99 -25.96 -4.21
N PHE A 74 35.15 -26.39 -3.28
CA PHE A 74 34.64 -27.77 -3.22
C PHE A 74 33.86 -28.15 -4.48
N MET A 75 32.87 -27.33 -4.88
CA MET A 75 32.05 -27.58 -6.07
C MET A 75 32.89 -27.59 -7.36
N ARG A 76 33.87 -26.68 -7.48
CA ARG A 76 34.78 -26.65 -8.63
C ARG A 76 35.69 -27.88 -8.68
N SER A 77 36.19 -28.33 -7.53
CA SER A 77 36.99 -29.55 -7.45
C SER A 77 36.19 -30.77 -7.91
N ILE A 78 34.94 -30.89 -7.49
CA ILE A 78 34.04 -31.98 -7.94
C ILE A 78 33.85 -31.92 -9.46
N GLY A 79 33.51 -30.74 -10.00
CA GLY A 79 33.31 -30.56 -11.44
C GLY A 79 34.56 -30.93 -12.24
N SER A 80 35.75 -30.54 -11.77
CA SER A 80 37.03 -30.86 -12.40
C SER A 80 37.33 -32.37 -12.36
N SER A 81 37.12 -33.03 -11.22
CA SER A 81 37.36 -34.48 -11.07
C SER A 81 36.42 -35.31 -11.94
N ILE A 82 35.17 -34.88 -12.13
CA ILE A 82 34.21 -35.54 -13.04
C ILE A 82 34.66 -35.40 -14.50
N TYR A 83 35.13 -34.21 -14.89
CA TYR A 83 35.54 -33.95 -16.28
C TYR A 83 36.87 -34.62 -16.66
N SER A 84 37.83 -34.64 -15.73
CA SER A 84 39.20 -35.14 -15.96
C SER A 84 39.42 -36.60 -15.54
N TYR A 85 38.43 -37.24 -14.91
CA TYR A 85 38.54 -38.56 -14.27
C TYR A 85 39.72 -38.70 -13.29
N ASN A 86 40.20 -37.58 -12.74
CA ASN A 86 41.33 -37.54 -11.82
C ASN A 86 40.85 -37.08 -10.43
N TYR A 87 41.08 -37.93 -9.42
CA TYR A 87 40.59 -37.75 -8.04
C TYR A 87 41.72 -37.41 -7.05
N SER A 88 42.85 -36.89 -7.54
CA SER A 88 43.98 -36.55 -6.68
C SER A 88 43.67 -35.35 -5.77
N ALA A 89 44.28 -35.35 -4.57
CA ALA A 89 44.18 -34.23 -3.62
C ALA A 89 44.76 -32.91 -4.19
N GLU A 90 45.57 -32.99 -5.24
CA GLU A 90 46.14 -31.85 -5.96
C GLU A 90 45.06 -31.02 -6.69
N VAL A 91 43.96 -31.65 -7.13
CA VAL A 91 42.83 -30.96 -7.77
C VAL A 91 42.17 -29.99 -6.78
N ILE A 92 42.05 -30.38 -5.51
CA ILE A 92 41.48 -29.53 -4.45
C ILE A 92 42.39 -28.31 -4.21
N MET A 93 43.71 -28.52 -4.16
CA MET A 93 44.68 -27.45 -3.93
C MET A 93 44.66 -26.38 -5.04
N GLN A 94 44.29 -26.74 -6.27
CA GLN A 94 44.19 -25.82 -7.40
C GLN A 94 43.11 -24.74 -7.25
N PHE A 95 42.06 -25.00 -6.46
CA PHE A 95 40.92 -24.11 -6.27
C PHE A 95 40.94 -23.32 -4.95
N ILE A 96 41.91 -23.59 -4.06
CA ILE A 96 42.11 -22.82 -2.82
C ILE A 96 42.27 -21.31 -3.08
N PRO A 97 43.03 -20.85 -4.11
CA PRO A 97 43.16 -19.41 -4.34
C PRO A 97 41.83 -18.72 -4.68
N ALA A 98 40.88 -19.44 -5.29
CA ALA A 98 39.54 -18.90 -5.57
C ALA A 98 38.71 -18.73 -4.29
N ALA A 99 38.94 -19.53 -3.24
CA ALA A 99 38.31 -19.31 -1.94
C ALA A 99 38.80 -18.02 -1.28
N ILE A 100 40.07 -17.69 -1.48
CA ILE A 100 40.72 -16.50 -0.89
C ILE A 100 40.14 -15.21 -1.48
N PHE A 101 39.75 -15.23 -2.76
CA PHE A 101 38.95 -14.15 -3.35
C PHE A 101 37.70 -13.84 -2.52
N TYR A 102 36.83 -14.84 -2.28
CA TYR A 102 35.58 -14.63 -1.53
C TYR A 102 35.80 -14.25 -0.07
N ILE A 103 36.82 -14.82 0.57
CA ILE A 103 37.19 -14.48 1.95
C ILE A 103 37.64 -13.01 2.02
N SER A 104 38.50 -12.57 1.11
CA SER A 104 38.95 -11.19 1.04
C SER A 104 37.78 -10.22 0.83
N TYR A 105 36.84 -10.57 -0.05
CA TYR A 105 35.62 -9.80 -0.28
C TYR A 105 34.76 -9.68 0.99
N GLY A 106 34.61 -10.77 1.75
CA GLY A 106 33.92 -10.79 3.05
C GLY A 106 34.60 -9.96 4.14
N ILE A 107 35.93 -9.97 4.19
CA ILE A 107 36.72 -9.12 5.10
C ILE A 107 36.49 -7.64 4.76
N LEU A 108 36.60 -7.29 3.47
CA LEU A 108 36.44 -5.92 3.01
C LEU A 108 35.05 -5.35 3.34
N ASP A 109 33.97 -6.12 3.14
CA ASP A 109 32.62 -5.67 3.49
C ASP A 109 32.40 -5.58 5.02
N THR A 110 33.11 -6.40 5.80
CA THR A 110 33.07 -6.29 7.26
C THR A 110 33.71 -4.97 7.73
N LEU A 111 34.79 -4.53 7.09
CA LEU A 111 35.49 -3.28 7.40
C LEU A 111 34.79 -2.05 6.79
N PHE A 112 34.28 -2.20 5.57
CA PHE A 112 33.65 -1.15 4.77
C PHE A 112 32.29 -1.63 4.26
N PRO A 113 31.23 -1.64 5.11
CA PRO A 113 29.95 -2.22 4.74
C PRO A 113 29.31 -1.50 3.55
N LEU A 114 29.13 -2.22 2.45
CA LEU A 114 28.52 -1.72 1.22
C LEU A 114 27.06 -1.32 1.46
N TYR A 115 26.33 -2.07 2.28
CA TYR A 115 24.93 -1.72 2.61
C TYR A 115 24.79 -0.34 3.28
N LYS A 116 25.65 -0.02 4.27
CA LYS A 116 25.44 1.13 5.17
C LYS A 116 25.98 2.47 4.64
N LYS A 117 26.98 2.45 3.75
CA LYS A 117 27.67 3.66 3.29
C LYS A 117 27.19 4.22 1.94
N ASN A 118 26.31 3.53 1.24
CA ASN A 118 25.97 3.88 -0.13
C ASN A 118 24.78 4.84 -0.23
N LYS A 119 25.03 6.11 0.10
CA LYS A 119 24.11 7.22 -0.27
C LYS A 119 24.27 7.67 -1.73
N SER A 120 25.38 7.34 -2.40
CA SER A 120 25.62 7.70 -3.80
C SER A 120 26.12 6.52 -4.65
N ILE A 121 25.58 6.41 -5.85
CA ILE A 121 25.92 5.36 -6.83
C ILE A 121 27.43 5.37 -7.18
N PRO A 122 28.11 6.52 -7.33
CA PRO A 122 29.55 6.54 -7.60
C PRO A 122 30.39 5.94 -6.47
N CYS A 123 29.98 6.12 -5.20
CA CYS A 123 30.68 5.53 -4.06
C CYS A 123 30.54 4.00 -4.05
N LEU A 124 29.35 3.49 -4.36
CA LEU A 124 29.13 2.04 -4.51
C LEU A 124 30.01 1.47 -5.63
N TYR A 125 30.01 2.12 -6.80
CA TYR A 125 30.81 1.69 -7.94
C TYR A 125 32.29 1.59 -7.61
N LEU A 126 32.87 2.66 -7.04
CA LEU A 126 34.28 2.68 -6.66
C LEU A 126 34.60 1.61 -5.61
N SER A 127 33.71 1.42 -4.63
CA SER A 127 33.90 0.40 -3.59
C SER A 127 33.91 -1.01 -4.18
N LEU A 128 32.99 -1.31 -5.11
CA LEU A 128 32.94 -2.61 -5.80
C LEU A 128 34.19 -2.86 -6.65
N VAL A 129 34.67 -1.85 -7.38
CA VAL A 129 35.93 -1.94 -8.14
C VAL A 129 37.10 -2.25 -7.20
N CYS A 130 37.23 -1.51 -6.10
CA CYS A 130 38.29 -1.75 -5.11
C CYS A 130 38.22 -3.16 -4.52
N PHE A 131 37.02 -3.64 -4.17
CA PHE A 131 36.86 -4.98 -3.59
C PHE A 131 37.28 -6.07 -4.58
N ASP A 132 36.87 -5.94 -5.84
CA ASP A 132 37.17 -6.90 -6.88
C ASP A 132 38.67 -6.90 -7.23
N VAL A 133 39.29 -5.72 -7.35
CA VAL A 133 40.74 -5.60 -7.61
C VAL A 133 41.54 -6.21 -6.47
N ILE A 134 41.25 -5.86 -5.20
CA ILE A 134 41.96 -6.39 -4.04
C ILE A 134 41.80 -7.90 -3.96
N GLY A 135 40.59 -8.43 -4.15
CA GLY A 135 40.35 -9.87 -4.07
C GLY A 135 41.09 -10.67 -5.14
N ASN A 136 41.07 -10.21 -6.39
CA ASN A 136 41.81 -10.89 -7.47
C ASN A 136 43.32 -10.75 -7.31
N PHE A 137 43.79 -9.63 -6.75
CA PHE A 137 45.22 -9.44 -6.47
C PHE A 137 45.72 -10.44 -5.42
N MET A 138 44.96 -10.65 -4.34
CA MET A 138 45.25 -11.68 -3.33
C MET A 138 45.25 -13.09 -3.93
N GLU A 139 44.33 -13.38 -4.85
CA GLU A 139 44.30 -14.66 -5.56
C GLU A 139 45.55 -14.87 -6.45
N ILE A 140 45.94 -13.87 -7.25
CA ILE A 140 47.09 -14.00 -8.17
C ILE A 140 48.43 -14.11 -7.45
N ILE A 141 48.61 -13.40 -6.32
CA ILE A 141 49.82 -13.55 -5.49
C ILE A 141 50.02 -15.00 -5.10
N ILE A 142 48.96 -15.68 -4.69
CA ILE A 142 49.03 -17.08 -4.22
C ILE A 142 49.24 -18.04 -5.39
N ARG A 143 48.73 -17.69 -6.58
CA ARG A 143 48.98 -18.47 -7.80
C ARG A 143 50.37 -18.24 -8.40
N ASN A 144 51.15 -17.28 -7.90
CA ASN A 144 52.41 -16.83 -8.50
C ASN A 144 52.28 -16.46 -10.01
N MET A 145 51.13 -15.91 -10.40
CA MET A 145 50.82 -15.58 -11.81
C MET A 145 50.90 -14.08 -12.11
N ILE A 146 51.78 -13.34 -11.43
CA ILE A 146 51.88 -11.89 -11.58
C ILE A 146 52.51 -11.54 -12.94
N SER A 147 51.72 -10.92 -13.81
CA SER A 147 52.18 -10.32 -15.06
C SER A 147 51.45 -9.01 -15.34
N LEU A 148 52.06 -8.12 -16.13
CA LEU A 148 51.44 -6.85 -16.51
C LEU A 148 50.10 -7.06 -17.23
N GLU A 149 50.03 -8.09 -18.09
CA GLU A 149 48.80 -8.45 -18.81
C GLU A 149 47.69 -8.94 -17.86
N THR A 150 48.03 -9.77 -16.86
CA THR A 150 47.03 -10.20 -15.86
C THR A 150 46.48 -9.05 -15.03
N ILE A 151 47.31 -8.04 -14.70
CA ILE A 151 46.88 -6.86 -13.94
C ILE A 151 45.90 -6.01 -14.77
N LYS A 152 46.21 -5.79 -16.06
CA LYS A 152 45.30 -5.09 -16.98
C LYS A 152 43.95 -5.78 -17.08
N ILE A 153 43.94 -7.11 -17.23
CA ILE A 153 42.71 -7.91 -17.31
C ILE A 153 41.89 -7.77 -16.01
N ILE A 154 42.52 -7.85 -14.83
CA ILE A 154 41.81 -7.65 -13.55
C ILE A 154 41.15 -6.28 -13.48
N ILE A 155 41.88 -5.21 -13.82
CA ILE A 155 41.34 -3.84 -13.72
C ILE A 155 40.16 -3.66 -14.67
N ILE A 156 40.30 -4.06 -15.94
CA ILE A 156 39.23 -3.94 -16.94
C ILE A 156 38.00 -4.76 -16.53
N THR A 157 38.21 -5.99 -16.08
CA THR A 157 37.11 -6.86 -15.66
C THR A 157 36.42 -6.36 -14.39
N ALA A 158 37.16 -5.77 -13.44
CA ALA A 158 36.60 -5.14 -12.25
C ALA A 158 35.74 -3.92 -12.59
N LEU A 159 36.19 -3.06 -13.52
CA LEU A 159 35.41 -1.91 -13.99
C LEU A 159 34.09 -2.34 -14.65
N ILE A 160 34.12 -3.37 -15.50
CA ILE A 160 32.93 -3.90 -16.18
C ILE A 160 31.98 -4.56 -15.17
N ARG A 161 32.50 -5.42 -14.29
CA ARG A 161 31.66 -6.13 -13.29
C ARG A 161 31.01 -5.17 -12.32
N ALA A 162 31.74 -4.17 -11.83
CA ALA A 162 31.17 -3.13 -10.97
C ALA A 162 30.04 -2.36 -11.68
N ALA A 163 30.15 -2.13 -13.00
CA ALA A 163 29.10 -1.45 -13.75
C ALA A 163 27.83 -2.31 -13.83
N VAL A 164 27.97 -3.61 -14.11
CA VAL A 164 26.86 -4.57 -14.11
C VAL A 164 26.21 -4.68 -12.73
N GLN A 165 27.00 -4.75 -11.67
CA GLN A 165 26.50 -4.80 -10.29
C GLN A 165 25.75 -3.51 -9.91
N CYS A 166 26.26 -2.34 -10.28
CA CYS A 166 25.58 -1.07 -10.03
C CYS A 166 24.26 -0.96 -10.80
N LEU A 167 24.22 -1.41 -12.07
CA LEU A 167 22.98 -1.43 -12.85
C LEU A 167 21.92 -2.33 -12.20
N ALA A 168 22.31 -3.53 -11.78
CA ALA A 168 21.41 -4.45 -11.08
C ALA A 168 20.93 -3.89 -9.72
N PHE A 169 21.81 -3.21 -8.97
CA PHE A 169 21.43 -2.50 -7.75
C PHE A 169 20.42 -1.37 -8.00
N LEU A 170 20.57 -0.61 -9.09
CA LEU A 170 19.64 0.44 -9.46
C LEU A 170 18.26 -0.10 -9.80
N ILE A 171 18.20 -1.18 -10.60
CA ILE A 171 16.95 -1.85 -10.95
C ILE A 171 16.24 -2.35 -9.69
N TYR A 172 16.98 -2.99 -8.78
CA TYR A 172 16.43 -3.47 -7.51
C TYR A 172 15.83 -2.33 -6.66
N ASN A 173 16.53 -1.21 -6.52
CA ASN A 173 16.02 -0.06 -5.75
C ASN A 173 14.81 0.61 -6.42
N TYR A 174 14.82 0.71 -7.75
CA TYR A 174 13.68 1.23 -8.50
C TYR A 174 12.43 0.35 -8.27
N GLN A 175 12.56 -0.97 -8.40
CA GLN A 175 11.45 -1.91 -8.14
C GLN A 175 10.95 -1.81 -6.70
N LYS A 176 11.86 -1.78 -5.71
CA LYS A 176 11.51 -1.66 -4.29
C LYS A 176 10.74 -0.36 -4.01
N LEU A 177 11.16 0.75 -4.61
CA LEU A 177 10.49 2.04 -4.46
C LEU A 177 9.12 2.04 -5.13
N TYR A 178 9.02 1.49 -6.34
CA TYR A 178 7.75 1.36 -7.06
C TYR A 178 6.71 0.58 -6.26
N ILE A 179 7.08 -0.61 -5.75
CA ILE A 179 6.18 -1.45 -4.94
C ILE A 179 5.72 -0.71 -3.68
N LYS A 180 6.65 -0.05 -2.97
CA LYS A 180 6.33 0.71 -1.76
C LYS A 180 5.33 1.84 -2.04
N ASN A 181 5.51 2.57 -3.14
CA ASN A 181 4.61 3.65 -3.52
C ASN A 181 3.22 3.13 -3.92
N ALA A 182 3.15 2.03 -4.68
CA ALA A 182 1.89 1.40 -5.05
C ALA A 182 1.11 0.90 -3.81
N GLU A 183 1.79 0.27 -2.86
CA GLU A 183 1.17 -0.19 -1.60
C GLU A 183 0.71 1.00 -0.74
N HIS A 184 1.50 2.08 -0.68
CA HIS A 184 1.13 3.29 0.03
C HIS A 184 -0.13 3.94 -0.57
N GLN A 185 -0.21 4.06 -1.90
CA GLN A 185 -1.38 4.58 -2.59
C GLN A 185 -2.64 3.75 -2.30
N LYS A 186 -2.53 2.41 -2.36
CA LYS A 186 -3.64 1.52 -2.01
C LYS A 186 -4.12 1.75 -0.57
N ARG A 187 -3.20 1.80 0.39
CA ARG A 187 -3.51 2.02 1.81
C ARG A 187 -4.14 3.40 2.05
N TYR A 188 -3.68 4.41 1.33
CA TYR A 188 -4.23 5.77 1.39
C TYR A 188 -5.67 5.81 0.85
N ALA A 189 -5.95 5.13 -0.27
CA ALA A 189 -7.31 4.98 -0.79
C ALA A 189 -8.25 4.26 0.18
N GLU A 190 -7.79 3.18 0.81
CA GLU A 190 -8.55 2.44 1.83
C GLU A 190 -8.86 3.33 3.06
N LEU A 191 -7.89 4.14 3.50
CA LEU A 191 -8.05 5.06 4.62
C LEU A 191 -9.09 6.14 4.31
N ASN A 192 -9.05 6.76 3.13
CA ASN A 192 -10.02 7.79 2.76
C ASN A 192 -11.46 7.26 2.73
N LEU A 193 -11.65 6.04 2.25
CA LEU A 193 -12.95 5.38 2.27
C LEU A 193 -13.41 5.04 3.70
N MET A 194 -12.49 4.60 4.55
CA MET A 194 -12.79 4.37 5.97
C MET A 194 -13.21 5.67 6.66
N VAL A 195 -12.50 6.77 6.42
CA VAL A 195 -12.86 8.10 6.94
C VAL A 195 -14.23 8.53 6.46
N SER A 196 -14.56 8.34 5.17
CA SER A 196 -15.90 8.63 4.63
C SER A 196 -17.00 7.83 5.35
N ARG A 197 -16.80 6.53 5.62
CA ARG A 197 -17.76 5.73 6.40
C ARG A 197 -17.89 6.21 7.84
N ILE A 198 -16.79 6.59 8.47
CA ILE A 198 -16.78 7.15 9.82
C ILE A 198 -17.57 8.46 9.87
N TYR A 199 -17.47 9.32 8.86
CA TYR A 199 -18.27 10.54 8.77
C TYR A 199 -19.76 10.25 8.65
N ALA A 200 -20.15 9.25 7.86
CA ALA A 200 -21.55 8.81 7.81
C ALA A 200 -22.05 8.32 9.19
N GLU A 201 -21.23 7.56 9.94
CA GLU A 201 -21.58 7.10 11.29
C GLU A 201 -21.65 8.25 12.31
N THR A 202 -20.76 9.22 12.17
CA THR A 202 -20.72 10.45 12.97
C THR A 202 -22.00 11.26 12.76
N PHE A 203 -22.48 11.35 11.52
CA PHE A 203 -23.74 12.00 11.19
C PHE A 203 -24.94 11.35 11.92
N TYR A 204 -25.00 10.02 12.00
CA TYR A 204 -26.05 9.34 12.78
C TYR A 204 -25.97 9.60 14.26
N LEU A 205 -24.78 9.58 14.81
CA LEU A 205 -24.58 9.86 16.22
C LEU A 205 -25.03 11.28 16.55
N GLN A 206 -24.74 12.27 15.68
CA GLN A 206 -25.24 13.63 15.82
C GLN A 206 -26.76 13.72 15.69
N LYS A 207 -27.35 13.04 14.70
CA LYS A 207 -28.81 12.98 14.56
C LYS A 207 -29.46 12.35 15.80
N SER A 208 -28.95 11.21 16.26
CA SER A 208 -29.42 10.54 17.47
C SER A 208 -29.28 11.43 18.70
N THR A 209 -28.18 12.17 18.84
CA THR A 209 -28.00 13.19 19.88
C THR A 209 -29.09 14.26 19.82
N ASN A 210 -29.48 14.73 18.62
CA ASN A 210 -30.57 15.68 18.44
C ASN A 210 -31.94 15.09 18.77
N ASP A 211 -32.21 13.86 18.34
CA ASP A 211 -33.47 13.17 18.65
C ASP A 211 -33.60 12.93 20.18
N LEU A 212 -32.50 12.53 20.83
CA LEU A 212 -32.43 12.40 22.29
C LEU A 212 -32.64 13.73 23.01
N ASN A 213 -32.14 14.84 22.45
CA ASN A 213 -32.43 16.18 22.98
C ASN A 213 -33.93 16.48 22.95
N ASN A 214 -34.63 16.11 21.87
CA ASN A 214 -36.07 16.32 21.75
C ASN A 214 -36.85 15.42 22.73
N VAL A 215 -36.50 14.13 22.82
CA VAL A 215 -37.09 13.20 23.79
C VAL A 215 -36.88 13.70 25.22
N MET A 216 -35.69 14.19 25.53
CA MET A 216 -35.37 14.76 26.84
C MET A 216 -36.23 15.99 27.15
N LYS A 217 -36.40 16.92 26.20
CA LYS A 217 -37.27 18.10 26.37
C LYS A 217 -38.72 17.69 26.63
N GLU A 218 -39.24 16.75 25.83
CA GLU A 218 -40.64 16.31 25.95
C GLU A 218 -40.89 15.58 27.27
N ALA A 219 -39.99 14.66 27.66
CA ALA A 219 -40.07 13.95 28.93
C ALA A 219 -39.96 14.89 30.14
N TYR A 220 -39.16 15.96 30.03
CA TYR A 220 -39.06 16.98 31.06
C TYR A 220 -40.33 17.84 31.16
N ASN A 221 -40.91 18.23 30.02
CA ASN A 221 -42.20 18.92 29.99
C ASN A 221 -43.30 18.08 30.63
N LEU A 222 -43.38 16.79 30.30
CA LEU A 222 -44.30 15.82 30.91
C LEU A 222 -44.12 15.73 32.43
N TYR A 223 -42.87 15.72 32.91
CA TYR A 223 -42.58 15.76 34.34
C TYR A 223 -43.11 17.05 35.00
N GLU A 224 -42.87 18.22 34.40
CA GLU A 224 -43.34 19.50 34.94
C GLU A 224 -44.87 19.59 34.96
N ILE A 225 -45.57 19.04 33.96
CA ILE A 225 -47.04 19.03 33.90
C ILE A 225 -47.65 18.04 34.91
N THR A 226 -47.03 16.87 35.12
CA THR A 226 -47.55 15.81 36.01
C THR A 226 -47.08 15.93 37.46
N LYS A 227 -46.38 17.02 37.78
CA LYS A 227 -45.79 17.32 39.07
C LYS A 227 -46.86 17.29 40.18
N GLY A 228 -46.82 16.22 40.99
CA GLY A 228 -47.82 15.94 42.04
C GLY A 228 -48.50 14.56 41.95
N THR A 229 -48.48 13.91 40.79
CA THR A 229 -48.82 12.47 40.66
C THR A 229 -47.54 11.65 40.73
N SER A 230 -47.34 10.91 41.83
CA SER A 230 -46.01 10.41 42.22
C SER A 230 -45.39 9.42 41.23
N GLU A 231 -46.17 8.56 40.58
CA GLU A 231 -45.62 7.50 39.74
C GLU A 231 -45.27 7.96 38.31
N PHE A 232 -46.16 8.75 37.67
CA PHE A 232 -45.95 9.22 36.29
C PHE A 232 -44.86 10.28 36.19
N SER A 233 -44.83 11.23 37.13
CA SER A 233 -43.77 12.24 37.19
C SER A 233 -42.39 11.60 37.39
N THR A 234 -42.28 10.61 38.28
CA THR A 234 -41.03 9.87 38.50
C THR A 234 -40.58 9.10 37.25
N LYS A 235 -41.52 8.48 36.52
CA LYS A 235 -41.23 7.78 35.25
C LYS A 235 -40.76 8.75 34.16
N ALA A 236 -41.43 9.89 33.98
CA ALA A 236 -41.06 10.90 32.99
C ALA A 236 -39.66 11.48 33.27
N LEU A 237 -39.37 11.81 34.53
CA LEU A 237 -38.04 12.27 34.94
C LEU A 237 -36.95 11.22 34.65
N LYS A 238 -37.25 9.93 34.89
CA LYS A 238 -36.32 8.83 34.62
C LYS A 238 -36.05 8.66 33.11
N VAL A 239 -37.05 8.87 32.25
CA VAL A 239 -36.87 8.87 30.79
C VAL A 239 -35.98 10.03 30.36
N ALA A 240 -36.21 11.24 30.88
CA ALA A 240 -35.37 12.40 30.58
C ALA A 240 -33.90 12.18 31.00
N GLN A 241 -33.68 11.62 32.20
CA GLN A 241 -32.34 11.28 32.69
C GLN A 241 -31.65 10.22 31.82
N ASN A 242 -32.35 9.16 31.45
CA ASN A 242 -31.80 8.13 30.56
C ASN A 242 -31.44 8.69 29.18
N ALA A 243 -32.30 9.52 28.59
CA ALA A 243 -32.03 10.18 27.32
C ALA A 243 -30.80 11.09 27.42
N HIS A 244 -30.65 11.84 28.51
CA HIS A 244 -29.48 12.67 28.78
C HIS A 244 -28.19 11.83 28.86
N GLU A 245 -28.19 10.70 29.58
CA GLU A 245 -27.01 9.83 29.70
C GLU A 245 -26.61 9.21 28.36
N ILE A 246 -27.57 8.74 27.55
CA ILE A 246 -27.28 8.21 26.21
C ILE A 246 -26.69 9.31 25.32
N ARG A 247 -27.28 10.51 25.33
CA ARG A 247 -26.78 11.66 24.57
C ARG A 247 -25.32 11.98 24.94
N LYS A 248 -25.02 12.03 26.24
CA LYS A 248 -23.66 12.29 26.75
C LYS A 248 -22.66 11.23 26.29
N ASN A 249 -23.09 9.96 26.18
CA ASN A 249 -22.26 8.89 25.64
C ASN A 249 -22.01 9.07 24.13
N ASN A 250 -23.03 9.41 23.35
CA ASN A 250 -22.87 9.74 21.93
C ASN A 250 -21.89 10.89 21.72
N ASP A 251 -21.99 11.97 22.51
CA ASP A 251 -21.07 13.12 22.43
C ASP A 251 -19.61 12.72 22.73
N ARG A 252 -19.39 11.75 23.63
CA ARG A 252 -18.05 11.21 23.89
C ARG A 252 -17.52 10.42 22.70
N VAL A 253 -18.36 9.58 22.09
CA VAL A 253 -17.99 8.81 20.89
C VAL A 253 -17.66 9.75 19.74
N LEU A 254 -18.50 10.77 19.50
CA LEU A 254 -18.27 11.80 18.48
C LEU A 254 -16.93 12.51 18.66
N ARG A 255 -16.59 12.93 19.88
CA ARG A 255 -15.29 13.54 20.17
C ARG A 255 -14.12 12.58 19.89
N GLY A 256 -14.25 11.32 20.27
CA GLY A 256 -13.23 10.30 20.00
C GLY A 256 -13.02 10.05 18.51
N ILE A 257 -14.12 9.99 17.74
CA ILE A 257 -14.08 9.85 16.29
C ILE A 257 -13.40 11.04 15.63
N ASN A 258 -13.81 12.27 15.98
CA ASN A 258 -13.25 13.48 15.39
C ASN A 258 -11.73 13.58 15.63
N GLN A 259 -11.24 13.19 16.81
CA GLN A 259 -9.81 13.12 17.10
C GLN A 259 -9.05 12.11 16.23
N LEU A 260 -9.66 10.96 15.91
CA LEU A 260 -9.06 9.96 15.03
C LEU A 260 -8.97 10.46 13.59
N VAL A 261 -10.01 11.16 13.12
CA VAL A 261 -10.06 11.72 11.77
C VAL A 261 -9.12 12.91 11.60
N GLU A 262 -9.00 13.79 12.60
CA GLU A 262 -8.09 14.94 12.58
C GLU A 262 -6.60 14.54 12.44
N ASN A 263 -6.24 13.33 12.87
CA ASN A 263 -4.89 12.78 12.81
C ASN A 263 -4.56 12.09 11.47
N VAL A 264 -5.52 11.87 10.58
CA VAL A 264 -5.25 11.43 9.21
C VAL A 264 -4.60 12.61 8.50
N GLU A 265 -3.38 12.42 7.95
CA GLU A 265 -2.63 13.47 7.26
C GLU A 265 -3.56 14.33 6.39
N LYS A 266 -3.79 15.57 6.82
CA LYS A 266 -4.51 16.57 6.03
C LYS A 266 -3.62 16.90 4.84
N THR A 267 -3.76 16.14 3.75
CA THR A 267 -3.43 16.69 2.43
C THR A 267 -4.26 17.95 2.29
N GLU A 268 -3.59 19.10 2.13
CA GLU A 268 -4.24 20.40 2.20
C GLU A 268 -5.34 20.54 1.13
N PHE A 269 -5.21 19.81 0.02
CA PHE A 269 -6.18 19.71 -1.05
C PHE A 269 -6.06 18.34 -1.75
N MET A 270 -7.13 17.92 -2.42
CA MET A 270 -7.13 16.79 -3.37
C MET A 270 -7.83 17.24 -4.66
N SER A 271 -7.38 16.74 -5.81
CA SER A 271 -8.04 17.04 -7.08
C SER A 271 -9.27 16.16 -7.30
N ILE A 272 -10.27 16.66 -8.05
CA ILE A 272 -11.45 15.85 -8.42
C ILE A 272 -11.03 14.64 -9.28
N SER A 273 -10.00 14.79 -10.12
CA SER A 273 -9.47 13.67 -10.92
C SER A 273 -8.90 12.53 -10.04
N GLU A 274 -8.20 12.86 -8.96
CA GLU A 274 -7.71 11.88 -7.98
C GLU A 274 -8.88 11.19 -7.27
N ILE A 275 -9.90 11.94 -6.86
CA ILE A 275 -11.13 11.39 -6.27
C ILE A 275 -11.79 10.40 -7.24
N PHE A 276 -11.96 10.79 -8.51
CA PHE A 276 -12.56 9.94 -9.54
C PHE A 276 -11.76 8.65 -9.75
N SER A 277 -10.43 8.73 -9.79
CA SER A 277 -9.57 7.55 -9.91
C SER A 277 -9.75 6.59 -8.74
N ILE A 278 -9.74 7.11 -7.51
CA ILE A 278 -9.89 6.30 -6.29
C ILE A 278 -11.27 5.62 -6.25
N ILE A 279 -12.33 6.35 -6.56
CA ILE A 279 -13.70 5.81 -6.58
C ILE A 279 -13.84 4.78 -7.70
N SER A 280 -13.38 5.09 -8.92
CA SER A 280 -13.41 4.16 -10.06
C SER A 280 -12.79 2.81 -9.71
N ASP A 281 -11.59 2.81 -9.12
CA ASP A 281 -10.89 1.57 -8.76
C ASP A 281 -11.62 0.79 -7.67
N ASN A 282 -12.24 1.49 -6.71
CA ASN A 282 -13.03 0.82 -5.70
C ASN A 282 -14.31 0.21 -6.28
N THR A 283 -15.05 0.99 -7.07
CA THR A 283 -16.29 0.57 -7.69
C THR A 283 -16.09 -0.64 -8.59
N LYS A 284 -15.02 -0.69 -9.39
CA LYS A 284 -14.69 -1.87 -10.21
C LYS A 284 -14.53 -3.13 -9.36
N ARG A 285 -13.75 -3.06 -8.27
CA ARG A 285 -13.60 -4.18 -7.33
C ARG A 285 -14.93 -4.60 -6.68
N GLN A 286 -15.79 -3.63 -6.38
CA GLN A 286 -17.10 -3.91 -5.79
C GLN A 286 -18.02 -4.63 -6.80
N ILE A 287 -18.07 -4.17 -8.05
CA ILE A 287 -18.83 -4.81 -9.14
C ILE A 287 -18.36 -6.25 -9.36
N GLU A 288 -17.04 -6.48 -9.36
CA GLU A 288 -16.45 -7.83 -9.43
C GLU A 288 -16.89 -8.70 -8.25
N SER A 289 -16.94 -8.16 -7.02
CA SER A 289 -17.32 -8.92 -5.83
C SER A 289 -18.77 -9.39 -5.81
N ILE A 290 -19.67 -8.67 -6.50
CA ILE A 290 -21.10 -9.00 -6.57
C ILE A 290 -21.46 -9.81 -7.83
N ASN A 291 -20.46 -10.24 -8.62
CA ASN A 291 -20.62 -11.01 -9.86
C ASN A 291 -21.62 -10.38 -10.86
N LYS A 292 -21.66 -9.05 -10.97
CA LYS A 292 -22.45 -8.34 -11.98
C LYS A 292 -21.56 -7.82 -13.11
N SER A 293 -22.07 -7.79 -14.33
CA SER A 293 -21.39 -7.21 -15.50
C SER A 293 -21.85 -5.78 -15.74
N ILE A 294 -21.45 -4.83 -14.89
CA ILE A 294 -21.84 -3.40 -15.01
C ILE A 294 -20.67 -2.61 -15.61
N TYR A 295 -20.94 -1.78 -16.62
CA TYR A 295 -19.96 -0.85 -17.19
C TYR A 295 -20.00 0.47 -16.42
N ILE A 296 -18.83 0.98 -16.01
CA ILE A 296 -18.73 2.30 -15.37
C ILE A 296 -17.76 3.21 -16.12
N GLU A 297 -18.20 4.43 -16.39
CA GLU A 297 -17.45 5.46 -17.11
C GLU A 297 -17.32 6.71 -16.23
N PHE A 298 -16.09 7.23 -16.10
CA PHE A 298 -15.80 8.50 -15.44
C PHE A 298 -15.30 9.50 -16.48
N LYS A 299 -15.89 10.70 -16.51
CA LYS A 299 -15.45 11.80 -17.39
C LYS A 299 -15.32 13.10 -16.59
N LEU A 300 -14.17 13.74 -16.64
CA LEU A 300 -13.94 15.05 -16.03
C LEU A 300 -13.51 16.04 -17.12
N GLU A 301 -14.21 17.16 -17.26
CA GLU A 301 -13.85 18.17 -18.28
C GLU A 301 -12.72 19.09 -17.81
N LYS A 302 -12.80 19.53 -16.55
CA LYS A 302 -11.80 20.41 -15.95
C LYS A 302 -11.58 20.02 -14.50
N ASP A 303 -10.32 19.92 -14.12
CA ASP A 303 -9.95 19.54 -12.76
C ASP A 303 -10.01 20.71 -11.79
N HIS A 304 -10.26 20.40 -10.52
CA HIS A 304 -10.39 21.36 -9.43
C HIS A 304 -9.88 20.75 -8.12
N HIS A 305 -9.32 21.58 -7.25
CA HIS A 305 -8.78 21.14 -5.96
C HIS A 305 -9.75 21.51 -4.85
N THR A 306 -10.02 20.57 -3.94
CA THR A 306 -10.96 20.73 -2.82
C THR A 306 -10.28 20.36 -1.51
N LYS A 307 -10.55 21.14 -0.45
CA LYS A 307 -10.18 20.79 0.94
C LYS A 307 -11.20 19.81 1.53
N ARG A 308 -12.44 19.88 1.06
CA ARG A 308 -13.58 19.04 1.48
C ARG A 308 -13.71 17.77 0.64
N TYR A 309 -12.58 17.16 0.26
CA TYR A 309 -12.56 15.95 -0.57
C TYR A 309 -13.32 14.77 0.04
N TYR A 310 -13.34 14.65 1.38
CA TYR A 310 -14.13 13.64 2.08
C TYR A 310 -15.63 13.74 1.79
N ASP A 311 -16.16 14.96 1.69
CA ASP A 311 -17.58 15.20 1.42
C ASP A 311 -17.91 14.81 -0.02
N ILE A 312 -17.03 15.18 -0.96
CA ILE A 312 -17.15 14.77 -2.36
C ILE A 312 -17.08 13.24 -2.50
N PHE A 313 -16.15 12.57 -1.80
CA PHE A 313 -16.08 11.11 -1.73
C PHE A 313 -17.39 10.51 -1.22
N ALA A 314 -17.91 11.02 -0.10
CA ALA A 314 -19.13 10.53 0.51
C ALA A 314 -20.34 10.71 -0.43
N ILE A 315 -20.45 11.86 -1.09
CA ILE A 315 -21.50 12.14 -2.07
C ILE A 315 -21.44 11.14 -3.24
N LEU A 316 -20.30 11.09 -3.94
CA LEU A 316 -20.14 10.25 -5.12
C LEU A 316 -20.29 8.77 -4.79
N ASN A 317 -19.66 8.29 -3.72
CA ASN A 317 -19.73 6.89 -3.31
C ASN A 317 -21.17 6.45 -3.02
N ASN A 318 -21.96 7.27 -2.32
CA ASN A 318 -23.37 6.95 -2.06
C ASN A 318 -24.21 6.91 -3.34
N LEU A 319 -24.03 7.89 -4.23
CA LEU A 319 -24.76 7.93 -5.50
C LEU A 319 -24.39 6.74 -6.41
N ILE A 320 -23.12 6.37 -6.46
CA ILE A 320 -22.62 5.25 -7.26
C ILE A 320 -23.07 3.90 -6.69
N ILE A 321 -23.03 3.70 -5.37
CA ILE A 321 -23.58 2.48 -4.74
C ILE A 321 -25.06 2.34 -5.07
N ASN A 322 -25.83 3.44 -4.98
CA ASN A 322 -27.25 3.42 -5.36
C ASN A 322 -27.47 3.00 -6.82
N ALA A 323 -26.62 3.47 -7.73
CA ALA A 323 -26.62 3.07 -9.13
C ALA A 323 -26.27 1.57 -9.32
N ILE A 324 -25.22 1.06 -8.67
CA ILE A 324 -24.81 -0.36 -8.73
C ILE A 324 -25.95 -1.29 -8.26
N GLU A 325 -26.63 -0.89 -7.19
CA GLU A 325 -27.76 -1.64 -6.65
C GLU A 325 -28.97 -1.64 -7.61
N ALA A 326 -29.19 -0.54 -8.33
CA ALA A 326 -30.29 -0.41 -9.31
C ALA A 326 -29.99 -1.08 -10.66
N CYS A 327 -28.71 -1.25 -11.01
CA CYS A 327 -28.25 -1.84 -12.26
C CYS A 327 -28.35 -3.38 -12.29
N LYS A 328 -28.61 -3.93 -13.47
CA LYS A 328 -28.48 -5.36 -13.80
C LYS A 328 -27.26 -5.57 -14.68
N ASP A 329 -27.08 -6.76 -15.23
CA ASP A 329 -26.00 -7.04 -16.17
C ASP A 329 -26.13 -6.22 -17.46
N ASN A 330 -24.99 -5.75 -17.96
CA ASN A 330 -24.78 -4.90 -19.13
C ASN A 330 -25.29 -3.46 -19.02
N ASN A 331 -25.77 -3.06 -17.84
CA ASN A 331 -26.09 -1.68 -17.54
C ASN A 331 -24.84 -0.79 -17.49
N VAL A 332 -25.04 0.52 -17.69
CA VAL A 332 -24.00 1.53 -17.72
C VAL A 332 -24.24 2.58 -16.63
N ILE A 333 -23.20 2.82 -15.83
CA ILE A 333 -23.12 3.93 -14.88
C ILE A 333 -22.16 4.97 -15.45
N LYS A 334 -22.58 6.23 -15.53
CA LYS A 334 -21.76 7.36 -15.96
C LYS A 334 -21.62 8.36 -14.82
N VAL A 335 -20.38 8.70 -14.51
CA VAL A 335 -20.02 9.71 -13.52
C VAL A 335 -19.29 10.83 -14.24
N THR A 336 -19.86 12.04 -14.24
CA THR A 336 -19.24 13.19 -14.91
C THR A 336 -19.01 14.34 -13.96
N GLY A 337 -17.93 15.08 -14.18
CA GLY A 337 -17.60 16.32 -13.47
C GLY A 337 -17.26 17.43 -14.45
N GLU A 338 -17.79 18.63 -14.22
CA GLU A 338 -17.43 19.83 -14.97
C GLU A 338 -17.46 21.06 -14.07
N ILE A 339 -16.63 22.05 -14.40
CA ILE A 339 -16.67 23.36 -13.73
C ILE A 339 -17.42 24.31 -14.66
N LEU A 340 -18.64 24.70 -14.24
CA LEU A 340 -19.45 25.69 -14.92
C LEU A 340 -19.38 27.01 -14.15
N GLU A 341 -18.68 27.99 -14.72
CA GLU A 341 -18.44 29.31 -14.10
C GLU A 341 -17.83 29.22 -12.69
N LYS A 342 -18.67 29.27 -11.64
CA LYS A 342 -18.30 29.24 -10.23
C LYS A 342 -18.80 27.99 -9.51
N ASP A 343 -19.40 27.05 -10.23
CA ASP A 343 -19.97 25.83 -9.68
C ASP A 343 -19.22 24.59 -10.20
N LEU A 344 -18.97 23.64 -9.30
CA LEU A 344 -18.66 22.26 -9.64
C LEU A 344 -19.98 21.52 -9.88
N LEU A 345 -20.17 21.01 -11.09
CA LEU A 345 -21.28 20.13 -11.43
C LEU A 345 -20.78 18.69 -11.43
N LEU A 346 -21.33 17.87 -10.53
CA LEU A 346 -21.13 16.43 -10.48
C LEU A 346 -22.42 15.72 -10.88
N MET A 347 -22.31 14.70 -11.71
CA MET A 347 -23.46 14.00 -12.25
C MET A 347 -23.23 12.49 -12.17
N VAL A 348 -24.18 11.77 -11.61
CA VAL A 348 -24.17 10.30 -11.56
C VAL A 348 -25.44 9.82 -12.23
N SER A 349 -25.29 9.11 -13.35
CA SER A 349 -26.43 8.53 -14.07
C SER A 349 -26.26 7.04 -14.30
N ASP A 350 -27.34 6.29 -14.14
CA ASP A 350 -27.46 4.89 -14.51
C ASP A 350 -28.61 4.67 -15.51
N ASP A 351 -28.61 3.52 -16.17
CA ASP A 351 -29.70 3.01 -17.02
C ASP A 351 -30.46 1.85 -16.35
N GLY A 352 -30.45 1.81 -15.01
CA GLY A 352 -31.03 0.76 -14.16
C GLY A 352 -32.55 0.78 -14.08
N ALA A 353 -33.08 0.18 -13.00
CA ALA A 353 -34.52 0.03 -12.78
C ALA A 353 -35.28 1.37 -12.69
N GLY A 354 -34.61 2.48 -12.40
CA GLY A 354 -35.24 3.78 -12.15
C GLY A 354 -35.98 3.84 -10.81
N ILE A 355 -36.62 4.97 -10.55
CA ILE A 355 -37.38 5.27 -9.32
C ILE A 355 -38.81 5.63 -9.71
N GLU A 356 -39.78 5.10 -8.97
CA GLU A 356 -41.19 5.43 -9.15
C GLU A 356 -41.47 6.90 -8.85
N LYS A 357 -42.29 7.56 -9.68
CA LYS A 357 -42.57 9.00 -9.54
C LYS A 357 -43.20 9.37 -8.20
N GLU A 358 -44.01 8.47 -7.64
CA GLU A 358 -44.67 8.61 -6.35
C GLU A 358 -43.67 8.61 -5.19
N VAL A 359 -42.52 7.97 -5.38
CA VAL A 359 -41.48 7.81 -4.36
C VAL A 359 -40.44 8.94 -4.39
N LEU A 360 -40.21 9.56 -5.56
CA LEU A 360 -39.22 10.64 -5.76
C LEU A 360 -39.25 11.75 -4.68
N PRO A 361 -40.40 12.25 -4.20
CA PRO A 361 -40.44 13.28 -3.17
C PRO A 361 -39.84 12.85 -1.82
N TYR A 362 -39.76 11.53 -1.58
CA TYR A 362 -39.40 10.96 -0.29
C TYR A 362 -37.99 10.37 -0.24
N ILE A 363 -37.29 10.25 -1.38
CA ILE A 363 -35.98 9.55 -1.44
C ILE A 363 -34.89 10.20 -0.58
N PHE A 364 -35.04 11.47 -0.23
CA PHE A 364 -34.13 12.21 0.62
C PHE A 364 -34.57 12.24 2.09
N ASN A 365 -35.73 11.67 2.43
CA ASN A 365 -36.20 11.60 3.80
C ASN A 365 -35.36 10.59 4.58
N VAL A 366 -35.03 10.94 5.82
CA VAL A 366 -34.18 10.08 6.65
C VAL A 366 -34.88 8.74 6.90
N GLY A 367 -34.19 7.64 6.64
CA GLY A 367 -34.71 6.30 6.90
C GLY A 367 -35.63 5.77 5.79
N PHE A 368 -35.83 6.54 4.73
CA PHE A 368 -36.62 6.10 3.59
C PHE A 368 -35.81 5.11 2.74
N SER A 369 -36.31 3.88 2.60
CA SER A 369 -35.77 2.91 1.66
C SER A 369 -36.87 2.02 1.11
N THR A 370 -36.79 1.74 -0.19
CA THR A 370 -37.58 0.71 -0.86
C THR A 370 -36.81 -0.61 -0.97
N LYS A 371 -35.57 -0.66 -0.47
CA LYS A 371 -34.65 -1.78 -0.62
C LYS A 371 -34.62 -2.63 0.65
N PHE A 372 -34.61 -3.95 0.46
CA PHE A 372 -34.60 -4.96 1.51
C PHE A 372 -33.46 -5.95 1.25
N ASN A 373 -32.71 -6.29 2.29
CA ASN A 373 -31.66 -7.28 2.23
C ASN A 373 -32.27 -8.69 2.28
N LYS A 374 -32.10 -9.46 1.20
CA LYS A 374 -32.68 -10.80 1.03
C LYS A 374 -32.11 -11.84 2.00
N ASP A 375 -30.87 -11.65 2.48
CA ASP A 375 -30.17 -12.61 3.33
C ASP A 375 -30.43 -12.38 4.82
N THR A 376 -30.57 -11.12 5.23
CA THR A 376 -30.77 -10.75 6.65
C THR A 376 -32.20 -10.38 6.99
N GLY A 377 -33.05 -10.18 5.98
CA GLY A 377 -34.43 -9.74 6.15
C GLY A 377 -34.58 -8.25 6.52
N ALA A 378 -33.46 -7.53 6.71
CA ALA A 378 -33.45 -6.17 7.19
C ALA A 378 -33.64 -5.16 6.04
N MET A 379 -34.44 -4.12 6.30
CA MET A 379 -34.56 -2.99 5.37
C MET A 379 -33.21 -2.27 5.28
N SER A 380 -32.80 -1.89 4.07
CA SER A 380 -31.64 -1.02 3.90
C SER A 380 -31.88 0.27 4.68
N THR A 381 -30.86 0.79 5.34
CA THR A 381 -31.04 1.83 6.35
C THR A 381 -31.74 3.08 5.80
N GLY A 382 -31.60 3.38 4.50
CA GLY A 382 -32.30 4.50 3.86
C GLY A 382 -31.68 5.87 4.17
N ILE A 383 -30.37 5.92 4.39
CA ILE A 383 -29.67 7.15 4.80
C ILE A 383 -28.67 7.67 3.76
N GLY A 384 -28.18 6.83 2.85
CA GLY A 384 -27.20 7.26 1.85
C GLY A 384 -27.59 8.54 1.12
N LEU A 385 -28.83 8.62 0.60
CA LEU A 385 -29.32 9.81 -0.11
C LEU A 385 -29.61 11.00 0.81
N CYS A 386 -30.10 10.76 2.03
CA CYS A 386 -30.31 11.85 2.99
C CYS A 386 -28.99 12.50 3.42
N HIS A 387 -27.96 11.69 3.68
CA HIS A 387 -26.63 12.17 3.99
C HIS A 387 -26.01 12.95 2.82
N VAL A 388 -26.18 12.46 1.59
CA VAL A 388 -25.79 13.18 0.37
C VAL A 388 -26.43 14.57 0.33
N LYS A 389 -27.74 14.66 0.56
CA LYS A 389 -28.46 15.93 0.55
C LYS A 389 -27.91 16.91 1.60
N ASN A 390 -27.68 16.46 2.83
CA ASN A 390 -27.15 17.32 3.89
C ASN A 390 -25.74 17.80 3.60
N LEU A 391 -24.84 16.93 3.10
CA LEU A 391 -23.49 17.33 2.71
C LEU A 391 -23.52 18.39 1.61
N ILE A 392 -24.42 18.26 0.65
CA ILE A 392 -24.60 19.23 -0.43
C ILE A 392 -25.13 20.55 0.12
N GLU A 393 -26.11 20.52 1.03
CA GLU A 393 -26.62 21.72 1.71
C GLU A 393 -25.54 22.40 2.58
N ASP A 394 -24.70 21.64 3.29
CA ASP A 394 -23.55 22.11 4.06
C ASP A 394 -22.43 22.71 3.18
N LEU A 395 -22.44 22.38 1.88
CA LEU A 395 -21.58 22.98 0.86
C LEU A 395 -22.26 24.16 0.15
N GLU A 396 -23.47 24.55 0.60
CA GLU A 396 -24.37 25.53 -0.04
C GLU A 396 -24.71 25.18 -1.50
N GLY A 397 -24.69 23.89 -1.82
CA GLY A 397 -25.00 23.35 -3.12
C GLY A 397 -26.47 22.96 -3.28
N THR A 398 -26.78 22.37 -4.44
CA THR A 398 -28.10 21.83 -4.76
C THR A 398 -28.00 20.45 -5.38
N ILE A 399 -29.04 19.63 -5.20
CA ILE A 399 -29.17 18.32 -5.83
C ILE A 399 -30.51 18.20 -6.56
N GLU A 400 -30.46 17.80 -7.82
CA GLU A 400 -31.63 17.44 -8.62
C GLU A 400 -31.60 15.95 -8.96
N VAL A 401 -32.78 15.34 -9.07
CA VAL A 401 -32.94 13.95 -9.50
C VAL A 401 -33.90 13.88 -10.68
N LYS A 402 -33.51 13.15 -11.72
CA LYS A 402 -34.34 12.81 -12.88
C LYS A 402 -34.36 11.28 -13.00
N SER A 403 -35.52 10.67 -12.89
CA SER A 403 -35.66 9.21 -12.96
C SER A 403 -36.98 8.84 -13.61
N ASP A 404 -36.95 7.82 -14.45
CA ASP A 404 -38.14 7.17 -14.99
C ASP A 404 -37.95 5.65 -14.85
N ILE A 405 -39.03 4.95 -14.53
CA ILE A 405 -39.03 3.49 -14.40
C ILE A 405 -38.46 2.85 -15.68
N MET A 406 -37.52 1.92 -15.50
CA MET A 406 -36.82 1.19 -16.58
C MET A 406 -35.99 2.06 -17.54
N ARG A 407 -35.76 3.34 -17.21
CA ARG A 407 -34.86 4.24 -17.96
C ARG A 407 -33.68 4.72 -17.14
N GLY A 408 -33.55 4.23 -15.91
CA GLY A 408 -32.51 4.59 -14.97
C GLY A 408 -32.73 5.93 -14.25
N THR A 409 -31.70 6.37 -13.54
CA THR A 409 -31.73 7.55 -12.68
C THR A 409 -30.55 8.45 -12.97
N LYS A 410 -30.73 9.76 -12.84
CA LYS A 410 -29.71 10.78 -13.01
C LYS A 410 -29.78 11.77 -11.86
N PHE A 411 -28.73 11.77 -11.03
CA PHE A 411 -28.50 12.78 -10.01
C PHE A 411 -27.59 13.87 -10.57
N ILE A 412 -27.93 15.13 -10.30
CA ILE A 412 -27.19 16.31 -10.72
C ILE A 412 -26.90 17.12 -9.45
N VAL A 413 -25.64 17.21 -9.07
CA VAL A 413 -25.15 17.91 -7.89
C VAL A 413 -24.40 19.14 -8.33
N ARG A 414 -24.75 20.31 -7.79
CA ARG A 414 -24.10 21.59 -8.07
C ARG A 414 -23.56 22.16 -6.78
N ILE A 415 -22.26 22.44 -6.71
CA ILE A 415 -21.59 22.95 -5.51
C ILE A 415 -20.79 24.21 -5.87
N PRO A 416 -20.98 25.34 -5.16
CA PRO A 416 -20.13 26.52 -5.34
C PRO A 416 -18.66 26.22 -5.04
N THR A 417 -17.78 26.56 -5.99
CA THR A 417 -16.33 26.34 -5.87
C THR A 417 -15.66 27.09 -4.72
N CYS A 418 -16.27 28.16 -4.19
CA CYS A 418 -15.78 28.86 -3.00
C CYS A 418 -15.93 28.06 -1.71
N ASN A 419 -16.78 27.02 -1.72
CA ASN A 419 -17.09 26.19 -0.56
C ASN A 419 -16.42 24.81 -0.61
N LEU A 420 -15.54 24.58 -1.60
CA LEU A 420 -14.81 23.31 -1.84
C LEU A 420 -13.49 23.21 -1.07
#